data_AF-L9JA38-F1
#
_entry.id   AF-L9JA38-F1
#
_cell.length_a   1.000
_cell.length_b   1.000
_cell.length_c   1.000
_cell.angle_alpha   90.00
_cell.angle_beta   90.00
_cell.angle_gamma   90.00
#
_symmetry.space_group_name_H-M   'P 1'
#
loop_
_entity.id
_entity.type
_entity.pdbx_description
1 polymer ?
#
loop_
_entity_poly.entity_id
_entity_poly.type
_entity_poly.pdbx_seq_one_letter_code
_entity_poly.pdbx_strand_id
1 'polypeptide(L)'
;MKFNPFVTSDRSKNRKRHFNAPSHIRRKIMSSPLSKELRQKYTVRSTPIRKDGEVQVVKVVITRLKLDKDRKKTLERKAKSRQVGKEKGKYKEETIEKMRE
;
A
#
# COMPACT_ATOMS: atom_id res chain seq x y z
N MET A 1 -5.64 -4.24 20.22
CA MET A 1 -4.49 -5.00 20.78
C MET A 1 -3.85 -5.81 19.66
N LYS A 2 -2.56 -6.07 19.71
CA LYS A 2 -1.89 -6.90 18.72
C LYS A 2 -1.93 -8.36 19.16
N PHE A 3 -2.44 -9.25 18.32
CA PHE A 3 -2.65 -10.66 18.66
C PHE A 3 -1.52 -11.59 18.23
N ASN A 4 -0.70 -11.20 17.24
CA ASN A 4 0.37 -12.06 16.73
C ASN A 4 1.59 -12.05 17.68
N PRO A 5 1.97 -13.19 18.28
CA PRO A 5 3.06 -13.29 19.25
C PRO A 5 4.45 -13.09 18.63
N PHE A 6 4.62 -13.39 17.34
CA PHE A 6 5.92 -13.34 16.65
C PHE A 6 6.35 -11.93 16.24
N VAL A 7 5.51 -10.93 16.45
CA VAL A 7 5.83 -9.55 16.09
C VAL A 7 5.92 -8.72 17.36
N THR A 8 7.04 -8.02 17.55
CA THR A 8 7.30 -7.19 18.74
C THR A 8 6.46 -5.90 18.79
N SER A 9 6.04 -5.47 19.97
CA SER A 9 5.51 -4.13 20.27
C SER A 9 6.55 -3.20 20.93
N ASP A 10 7.68 -3.77 21.35
CA ASP A 10 8.78 -3.05 22.00
C ASP A 10 9.28 -1.84 21.17
N ARG A 11 9.29 -0.66 21.81
CA ARG A 11 9.66 0.62 21.18
C ARG A 11 11.12 0.63 20.72
N SER A 12 12.03 0.11 21.53
CA SER A 12 13.47 0.12 21.25
C SER A 12 13.81 -0.78 20.08
N LYS A 13 13.24 -2.00 20.03
CA LYS A 13 13.38 -2.92 18.89
C LYS A 13 12.81 -2.31 17.61
N ASN A 14 11.65 -1.66 17.67
CA ASN A 14 11.04 -1.01 16.50
C ASN A 14 11.87 0.16 15.98
N ARG A 15 12.39 1.03 16.86
CA ARG A 15 13.29 2.14 16.48
C ARG A 15 14.58 1.61 15.85
N LYS A 16 15.23 0.62 16.48
CA LYS A 16 16.45 -0.01 15.94
C LYS A 16 16.23 -0.56 14.53
N ARG A 17 15.11 -1.26 14.30
CA ARG A 17 14.74 -1.77 12.97
C ARG A 17 14.46 -0.68 11.94
N HIS A 18 13.88 0.45 12.35
CA HIS A 18 13.58 1.56 11.45
C HIS A 18 14.86 2.29 11.00
N PHE A 19 15.72 2.69 11.94
CA PHE A 19 16.93 3.46 11.63
C PHE A 19 17.99 2.61 10.91
N ASN A 20 18.11 1.32 11.27
CA ASN A 20 19.09 0.42 10.68
C ASN A 20 18.53 -0.40 9.50
N ALA A 21 17.39 0.00 8.93
CA ALA A 21 16.78 -0.74 7.82
C ALA A 21 17.69 -0.76 6.56
N PRO A 22 17.85 -1.91 5.87
CA PRO A 22 18.57 -1.99 4.60
C PRO A 22 17.79 -1.29 3.46
N SER A 23 18.50 -0.98 2.36
CA SER A 23 17.99 -0.14 1.25
C SER A 23 16.62 -0.58 0.69
N HIS A 24 16.43 -1.87 0.42
CA HIS A 24 15.16 -2.37 -0.13
C HIS A 24 13.97 -2.22 0.85
N ILE A 25 14.24 -2.25 2.16
CA ILE A 25 13.24 -1.99 3.20
C ILE A 25 13.01 -0.48 3.34
N ARG A 26 14.07 0.33 3.34
CA ARG A 26 13.96 1.81 3.32
C ARG A 26 13.09 2.29 2.17
N ARG A 27 13.24 1.71 0.98
CA ARG A 27 12.36 2.00 -0.18
C ARG A 27 10.87 1.76 0.11
N LYS A 28 10.53 0.73 0.89
CA LYS A 28 9.14 0.44 1.26
C LYS A 28 8.63 1.41 2.33
N ILE A 29 9.49 1.77 3.30
CA ILE A 29 9.19 2.75 4.36
C ILE A 29 8.98 4.14 3.72
N MET A 30 9.85 4.55 2.80
CA MET A 30 9.81 5.81 2.05
C MET A 30 8.80 5.74 0.89
N SER A 31 7.57 5.35 1.21
CA SER A 31 6.44 5.39 0.28
C SER A 31 5.60 6.64 0.49
N SER A 32 5.12 7.24 -0.60
CA SER A 32 4.29 8.45 -0.55
C SER A 32 2.87 8.22 -1.08
N PRO A 33 1.89 9.00 -0.60
CA PRO A 33 0.56 9.04 -1.17
C PRO A 33 0.57 9.55 -2.63
N LEU A 34 -0.35 9.01 -3.43
CA LEU A 34 -0.64 9.52 -4.77
C LEU A 34 -1.66 10.67 -4.72
N SER A 35 -1.66 11.54 -5.74
CA SER A 35 -2.71 12.55 -5.98
C SER A 35 -4.08 11.90 -6.20
N LYS A 36 -5.17 12.66 -6.06
CA LYS A 36 -6.54 12.13 -6.21
C LYS A 36 -6.76 11.52 -7.60
N GLU A 37 -6.28 12.18 -8.64
CA GLU A 37 -6.34 11.73 -10.04
C GLU A 37 -5.61 10.39 -10.23
N LEU A 38 -4.38 10.28 -9.74
CA LEU A 38 -3.59 9.05 -9.86
C LEU A 38 -4.20 7.90 -9.04
N ARG A 39 -4.81 8.19 -7.90
CA ARG A 39 -5.52 7.18 -7.09
C ARG A 39 -6.72 6.63 -7.82
N GLN A 40 -7.49 7.46 -8.52
CA GLN A 40 -8.64 7.01 -9.31
C GLN A 40 -8.16 6.19 -10.50
N LYS A 41 -7.17 6.70 -11.26
CA LYS A 41 -6.62 6.02 -12.45
C LYS A 41 -6.06 4.63 -12.15
N TYR A 42 -5.29 4.48 -11.06
CA TYR A 42 -4.61 3.21 -10.75
C TYR A 42 -5.23 2.44 -9.59
N THR A 43 -6.26 2.96 -8.92
CA THR A 43 -6.92 2.34 -7.74
C THR A 43 -6.01 2.14 -6.50
N VAL A 44 -4.76 2.62 -6.53
CA VAL A 44 -3.75 2.46 -5.47
C VAL A 44 -3.65 3.73 -4.62
N ARG A 45 -3.46 3.59 -3.29
CA ARG A 45 -3.31 4.73 -2.35
C ARG A 45 -1.91 5.34 -2.32
N SER A 46 -0.87 4.50 -2.31
CA SER A 46 0.53 4.92 -2.16
C SER A 46 1.52 4.02 -2.92
N THR A 47 2.66 4.59 -3.32
CA THR A 47 3.78 3.86 -3.93
C THR A 47 5.13 4.40 -3.47
N PRO A 48 6.21 3.60 -3.48
CA PRO A 48 7.57 4.09 -3.28
C PRO A 48 7.92 5.24 -4.23
N ILE A 49 8.63 6.24 -3.71
CA ILE A 49 9.13 7.39 -4.48
C ILE A 49 10.23 6.90 -5.45
N ARG A 50 10.36 7.56 -6.61
CA ARG A 50 11.37 7.25 -7.64
C ARG A 50 11.93 8.56 -8.19
N LYS A 51 13.20 8.54 -8.63
CA LYS A 51 14.00 9.75 -8.96
C LYS A 51 13.36 10.64 -10.02
N ASP A 52 12.74 10.07 -11.06
CA ASP A 52 12.15 10.85 -12.16
C ASP A 52 10.64 11.06 -12.00
N GLY A 53 10.13 10.95 -10.78
CA GLY A 53 8.74 11.27 -10.45
C GLY A 53 8.63 12.67 -9.86
N GLU A 54 7.45 13.28 -10.01
CA GLU A 54 7.21 14.60 -9.43
C GLU A 54 6.39 14.53 -8.16
N VAL A 55 6.75 15.42 -7.24
CA VAL A 55 6.21 15.46 -5.90
C VAL A 55 5.90 16.90 -5.53
N GLN A 56 4.70 17.11 -5.01
CA GLN A 56 4.34 18.37 -4.37
C GLN A 56 4.87 18.37 -2.93
N VAL A 57 5.75 19.32 -2.59
CA VAL A 57 6.50 19.34 -1.32
C VAL A 57 5.59 19.47 -0.09
N VAL A 58 4.58 20.34 -0.15
CA VAL A 58 3.73 20.72 1.00
C VAL A 58 3.07 19.51 1.69
N LYS A 59 2.69 18.48 0.92
CA LYS A 59 2.05 17.26 1.44
C LYS A 59 2.79 15.98 1.05
N VAL A 60 3.96 16.12 0.42
CA VAL A 60 4.76 15.03 -0.16
C VAL A 60 3.89 14.08 -1.00
N VAL A 61 3.01 14.65 -1.82
CA VAL A 61 2.07 13.90 -2.68
C VAL A 61 2.68 13.75 -4.07
N ILE A 62 2.69 12.53 -4.58
CA ILE A 62 3.18 12.26 -5.94
C ILE A 62 2.14 12.75 -6.95
N THR A 63 2.55 13.61 -7.86
CA THR A 63 1.73 14.21 -8.93
C THR A 63 1.97 13.50 -10.26
N ARG A 64 3.22 13.16 -10.58
CA ARG A 64 3.58 12.38 -11.79
C ARG A 64 4.38 11.14 -11.45
N LEU A 65 4.00 10.02 -12.05
CA LEU A 65 4.69 8.73 -11.90
C LEU A 65 5.56 8.45 -13.12
N LYS A 66 6.88 8.30 -12.92
CA LYS A 66 7.74 7.59 -13.89
C LYS A 66 7.33 6.13 -13.96
N LEU A 67 6.74 5.71 -15.08
CA LEU A 67 6.27 4.34 -15.29
C LEU A 67 7.34 3.49 -15.98
N ASP A 68 7.71 2.40 -15.32
CA ASP A 68 8.59 1.35 -15.86
C ASP A 68 7.85 0.00 -15.75
N LYS A 69 8.37 -1.05 -16.40
CA LYS A 69 7.80 -2.41 -16.38
C LYS A 69 7.48 -2.88 -14.95
N ASP A 70 8.43 -2.73 -14.03
CA ASP A 70 8.27 -3.16 -12.63
C ASP A 70 7.27 -2.29 -11.84
N ARG A 71 7.17 -1.01 -12.18
CA ARG A 71 6.24 -0.10 -11.50
C ARG A 71 4.81 -0.39 -11.93
N LYS A 72 4.57 -0.66 -13.22
CA LYS A 72 3.28 -1.12 -13.74
C LYS A 72 2.86 -2.43 -13.05
N LYS A 73 3.76 -3.42 -13.01
CA LYS A 73 3.54 -4.68 -12.28
C LYS A 73 3.20 -4.47 -10.80
N THR A 74 3.88 -3.54 -10.14
CA THR A 74 3.61 -3.21 -8.73
C THR A 74 2.25 -2.54 -8.54
N LEU A 75 1.87 -1.62 -9.43
CA LEU A 75 0.57 -0.94 -9.39
C LEU A 75 -0.57 -1.94 -9.61
N GLU A 76 -0.48 -2.80 -10.61
CA GLU A 76 -1.46 -3.84 -10.89
C GLU A 76 -1.62 -4.81 -9.72
N ARG A 77 -0.50 -5.30 -9.16
CA ARG A 77 -0.54 -6.18 -7.98
C ARG A 77 -1.26 -5.51 -6.80
N LYS A 78 -0.98 -4.24 -6.54
CA LYS A 78 -1.64 -3.49 -5.46
C LYS A 78 -3.13 -3.26 -5.75
N ALA A 79 -3.49 -2.91 -6.99
CA ALA A 79 -4.88 -2.72 -7.39
C ALA A 79 -5.69 -4.02 -7.22
N LYS A 80 -5.17 -5.15 -7.71
CA LYS A 80 -5.77 -6.49 -7.54
C LYS A 80 -5.98 -6.84 -6.06
N SER A 81 -4.95 -6.66 -5.22
CA SER A 81 -5.06 -6.94 -3.78
C SER A 81 -6.15 -6.10 -3.10
N ARG A 82 -6.37 -4.87 -3.57
CA ARG A 82 -7.41 -3.99 -3.05
C ARG A 82 -8.79 -4.42 -3.52
N GLN A 83 -8.93 -4.87 -4.76
CA GLN A 83 -10.20 -5.34 -5.32
C GLN A 83 -10.68 -6.59 -4.57
N VAL A 84 -9.80 -7.57 -4.35
CA VAL A 84 -10.09 -8.77 -3.54
C VAL A 84 -10.53 -8.40 -2.12
N GLY A 85 -9.86 -7.42 -1.50
CA GLY A 85 -10.24 -6.93 -0.17
C GLY A 85 -11.63 -6.26 -0.13
N LYS A 86 -12.03 -5.58 -1.22
CA LYS A 86 -13.38 -4.99 -1.33
C LYS A 86 -14.45 -6.07 -1.49
N GLU A 87 -14.17 -7.13 -2.24
CA GLU A 87 -15.10 -8.22 -2.49
C GLU A 87 -15.29 -9.09 -1.26
N LYS A 88 -14.22 -9.41 -0.53
CA LYS A 88 -14.28 -10.19 0.71
C LYS A 88 -15.14 -9.55 1.81
N GLY A 89 -15.29 -8.22 1.78
CA GLY A 89 -16.13 -7.50 2.75
C GLY A 89 -17.60 -7.37 2.36
N LYS A 90 -18.02 -7.89 1.20
CA LYS A 90 -19.40 -7.84 0.73
C LYS A 90 -19.99 -9.25 0.75
N TYR A 91 -21.03 -9.46 1.54
CA TYR A 91 -21.89 -10.65 1.42
C TYR A 91 -22.89 -10.38 0.29
N LYS A 92 -22.94 -11.26 -0.72
CA LYS A 92 -24.00 -11.20 -1.75
C LYS A 92 -25.25 -11.87 -1.19
N GLU A 93 -26.43 -11.48 -1.67
CA GLU A 93 -27.73 -12.05 -1.24
C GLU A 93 -27.74 -13.58 -1.35
N GLU A 94 -27.22 -14.14 -2.45
CA GLU A 94 -27.01 -15.59 -2.65
C GLU A 94 -26.13 -16.25 -1.58
N THR A 95 -25.24 -15.50 -0.93
CA THR A 95 -24.36 -16.01 0.14
C THR A 95 -25.05 -15.96 1.50
N ILE A 96 -26.00 -15.04 1.66
CA ILE A 96 -26.81 -14.87 2.86
C ILE A 96 -27.92 -15.93 2.89
N GLU A 97 -28.56 -16.21 1.75
CA GLU A 97 -29.56 -17.27 1.61
C GLU A 97 -28.95 -18.65 1.89
N LYS A 98 -27.76 -18.95 1.35
CA LYS A 98 -27.01 -20.20 1.64
C LYS A 98 -26.52 -20.36 3.08
N MET A 99 -26.59 -19.31 3.90
CA MET A 99 -26.29 -19.38 5.34
C MET A 99 -27.56 -19.52 6.19
N ARG A 100 -28.75 -19.36 5.60
CA ARG A 100 -30.05 -19.46 6.27
C ARG A 100 -30.75 -20.80 6.04
N GLU A 101 -30.33 -21.55 5.03
CA GLU A 101 -30.58 -22.99 4.85
C GLU A 101 -29.65 -23.82 5.75
#